data_AF-A0A160V6V8-F1
#
_entry.id   AF-A0A160V6V8-F1
#
_cell.length_a   1.000
_cell.length_b   1.000
_cell.length_c   1.000
_cell.angle_alpha   90.00
_cell.angle_beta   90.00
_cell.angle_gamma   90.00
#
_symmetry.space_group_name_H-M   'P 1'
#
loop_
_entity.id
_entity.type
_entity.pdbx_description
1 polymer ?
#
loop_
_entity_poly.entity_id
_entity_poly.type
_entity_poly.pdbx_seq_one_letter_code
_entity_poly.pdbx_strand_id
1 'polypeptide(L)'
;MKAMGRVYAGWAVSQAFYREEVYLDLGYQSLEDYLVDFWEARRTSADANDLLSMIWTWQNADISDNHLHNGDFSKALGAIKAKAIVMPGRTDLYFPPEDNEAEVAQMPNAELRPIESIWGHLAGGPGFNPVDSSFVDDALKEILAS
;
A
#
# COMPACT_ATOMS: atom_id res chain seq x y z
N MET A 1 -10.26 -19.56 -3.43
CA MET A 1 -9.80 -18.23 -2.97
C MET A 1 -9.40 -18.15 -1.48
N LYS A 2 -9.84 -19.05 -0.59
CA LYS A 2 -9.41 -19.06 0.83
C LYS A 2 -7.88 -19.06 1.03
N ALA A 3 -7.18 -19.92 0.31
CA ALA A 3 -5.72 -19.98 0.35
C ALA A 3 -5.05 -18.64 -0.01
N MET A 4 -5.58 -17.92 -1.01
CA MET A 4 -5.10 -16.59 -1.36
C MET A 4 -5.31 -15.60 -0.19
N GLY A 5 -6.46 -15.65 0.49
CA GLY A 5 -6.72 -14.83 1.68
C GLY A 5 -5.68 -15.06 2.77
N ARG A 6 -5.39 -16.33 3.08
CA ARG A 6 -4.38 -16.71 4.10
C ARG A 6 -2.97 -16.31 3.71
N VAL A 7 -2.59 -16.51 2.45
CA VAL A 7 -1.29 -16.07 1.96
C VAL A 7 -1.18 -14.56 2.07
N TYR A 8 -2.20 -13.81 1.62
CA TYR A 8 -2.19 -12.35 1.64
C TYR A 8 -2.15 -11.75 3.05
N ALA A 9 -2.82 -12.38 4.02
CA ALA A 9 -2.77 -11.96 5.41
C ALA A 9 -1.33 -11.87 5.96
N GLY A 10 -0.44 -12.78 5.56
CA GLY A 10 0.92 -12.85 6.08
C GLY A 10 1.87 -11.71 5.69
N TRP A 11 1.48 -10.86 4.73
CA TRP A 11 2.32 -9.79 4.19
C TRP A 11 1.58 -8.46 3.97
N ALA A 12 0.25 -8.43 4.06
CA ALA A 12 -0.53 -7.19 3.96
C ALA A 12 -0.46 -6.31 5.21
N VAL A 13 -0.22 -6.90 6.39
CA VAL A 13 0.04 -6.17 7.64
C VAL A 13 1.41 -6.55 8.17
N SER A 14 1.98 -5.74 9.06
CA SER A 14 3.30 -6.03 9.62
C SER A 14 3.26 -7.15 10.65
N GLN A 15 4.43 -7.68 10.97
CA GLN A 15 4.58 -8.63 12.09
C GLN A 15 4.28 -7.97 13.43
N ALA A 16 4.45 -6.64 13.57
CA ALA A 16 4.10 -5.92 14.79
C ALA A 16 2.58 -5.87 15.00
N PHE A 17 1.79 -5.67 13.93
CA PHE A 17 0.32 -5.73 13.98
C PHE A 17 -0.18 -7.04 14.64
N TYR A 18 0.41 -8.17 14.26
CA TYR A 18 0.05 -9.47 14.84
C TYR A 18 0.55 -9.64 16.28
N ARG A 19 1.78 -9.20 16.60
CA ARG A 19 2.33 -9.30 17.96
C ARG A 19 1.57 -8.44 18.98
N GLU A 20 1.05 -7.30 18.52
CA GLU A 20 0.27 -6.36 19.33
C GLU A 20 -1.23 -6.69 19.31
N GLU A 21 -1.63 -7.77 18.63
CA GLU A 21 -3.00 -8.27 18.58
C GLU A 21 -4.04 -7.23 18.15
N VAL A 22 -3.66 -6.29 17.26
CA VAL A 22 -4.51 -5.16 16.80
C VAL A 22 -5.85 -5.64 16.20
N TYR A 23 -5.90 -6.86 15.68
CA TYR A 23 -7.14 -7.47 15.21
C TYR A 23 -8.21 -7.62 16.32
N LEU A 24 -7.82 -7.71 17.60
CA LEU A 24 -8.76 -7.73 18.72
C LEU A 24 -9.42 -6.35 18.92
N ASP A 25 -8.65 -5.27 18.78
CA ASP A 25 -9.16 -3.89 18.87
C ASP A 25 -10.12 -3.55 17.71
N LEU A 26 -9.94 -4.23 16.57
CA LEU A 26 -10.88 -4.19 15.44
C LEU A 26 -12.20 -4.94 15.71
N GLY A 27 -12.32 -5.65 16.84
CA GLY A 27 -13.52 -6.35 17.26
C GLY A 27 -13.57 -7.84 16.90
N TYR A 28 -12.50 -8.39 16.32
CA TYR A 28 -12.40 -9.84 16.10
C TYR A 28 -12.13 -10.56 17.43
N GLN A 29 -12.66 -11.77 17.59
CA GLN A 29 -12.58 -12.50 18.86
C GLN A 29 -11.29 -13.32 19.00
N SER A 30 -10.62 -13.61 17.88
CA SER A 30 -9.35 -14.32 17.83
C SER A 30 -8.62 -14.05 16.51
N LEU A 31 -7.35 -14.47 16.42
CA LEU A 31 -6.60 -14.45 15.16
C LEU A 31 -7.32 -15.28 14.08
N GLU A 32 -7.87 -16.44 14.43
CA GLU A 32 -8.54 -17.30 13.47
C GLU A 32 -9.82 -16.64 12.93
N ASP A 33 -10.60 -16.00 13.79
CA ASP A 33 -11.80 -15.25 13.37
C ASP A 33 -11.40 -14.08 12.45
N TYR A 34 -10.33 -13.35 12.76
CA TYR A 34 -9.80 -12.32 11.87
C TYR A 34 -9.39 -12.88 10.50
N LEU A 35 -8.68 -14.02 10.47
CA LEU A 35 -8.26 -14.63 9.21
C LEU A 35 -9.44 -15.15 8.37
N VAL A 36 -10.47 -15.72 9.00
CA VAL A 36 -11.66 -16.22 8.31
C VAL A 36 -12.58 -15.08 7.88
N ASP A 37 -13.00 -14.23 8.81
CA ASP A 37 -14.07 -13.25 8.59
C ASP A 37 -13.60 -12.00 7.84
N PHE A 38 -12.30 -11.68 7.89
CA PHE A 38 -11.73 -10.61 7.09
C PHE A 38 -11.05 -11.13 5.83
N TRP A 39 -9.98 -11.93 5.97
CA TRP A 39 -9.11 -12.26 4.85
C TRP A 39 -9.70 -13.30 3.90
N GLU A 40 -10.21 -14.43 4.42
CA GLU A 40 -10.86 -15.43 3.58
C GLU A 40 -12.14 -14.87 2.98
N ALA A 41 -13.03 -14.31 3.80
CA ALA A 41 -14.32 -13.79 3.37
C ALA A 41 -14.17 -12.79 2.22
N ARG A 42 -13.26 -11.80 2.36
CA ARG A 42 -12.98 -10.79 1.32
C ARG A 42 -12.45 -11.38 0.02
N ARG A 43 -11.67 -12.46 0.06
CA ARG A 43 -11.17 -13.12 -1.16
C ARG A 43 -12.19 -14.07 -1.76
N THR A 44 -13.03 -14.71 -0.96
CA THR A 44 -14.07 -15.62 -1.45
C THR A 44 -15.27 -14.89 -2.03
N SER A 45 -15.50 -13.62 -1.68
CA SER A 45 -16.56 -12.79 -2.26
C SER A 45 -16.17 -12.12 -3.58
N ALA A 46 -14.89 -12.19 -3.98
CA ALA A 46 -14.40 -11.62 -5.23
C ALA A 46 -14.41 -12.64 -6.37
N ASP A 47 -14.50 -12.16 -7.61
CA ASP A 47 -14.31 -13.01 -8.80
C ASP A 47 -12.82 -13.35 -8.99
N ALA A 48 -12.55 -14.61 -9.35
CA ALA A 48 -11.17 -15.08 -9.48
C ALA A 48 -10.47 -14.53 -10.73
N ASN A 49 -11.19 -14.33 -11.84
CA ASN A 49 -10.61 -13.78 -13.06
C ASN A 49 -10.34 -12.28 -12.93
N ASP A 50 -11.19 -11.56 -12.21
CA ASP A 50 -10.94 -10.16 -11.87
C ASP A 50 -9.65 -10.05 -11.05
N LEU A 51 -9.46 -10.91 -10.04
CA LEU A 51 -8.25 -10.93 -9.23
C LEU A 51 -7.00 -11.31 -10.04
N LEU A 52 -7.08 -12.29 -10.93
CA LEU A 52 -5.97 -12.62 -11.83
C LEU A 52 -5.62 -11.47 -12.76
N SER A 53 -6.64 -10.77 -13.28
CA SER A 53 -6.44 -9.59 -14.13
C SER A 53 -5.77 -8.45 -13.36
N MET A 54 -6.19 -8.21 -12.11
CA MET A 54 -5.56 -7.22 -11.23
C MET A 54 -4.11 -7.57 -10.89
N ILE A 55 -3.82 -8.83 -10.59
CA ILE A 55 -2.44 -9.30 -10.33
C ILE A 55 -1.57 -9.15 -11.57
N TRP A 56 -2.09 -9.51 -12.75
CA TRP A 56 -1.35 -9.34 -14.00
C TRP A 56 -1.01 -7.86 -14.24
N THR A 57 -1.95 -6.95 -14.02
CA THR A 57 -1.70 -5.50 -14.10
C THR A 57 -0.64 -5.06 -13.10
N TRP A 58 -0.72 -5.52 -11.84
CA TRP A 58 0.28 -5.18 -10.81
C TRP A 58 1.69 -5.67 -11.18
N GLN A 59 1.83 -6.92 -11.62
CA GLN A 59 3.14 -7.51 -11.95
C GLN A 59 3.81 -6.87 -13.18
N ASN A 60 3.04 -6.21 -14.05
CA ASN A 60 3.53 -5.64 -15.30
C ASN A 60 3.45 -4.10 -15.31
N ALA A 61 3.25 -3.46 -14.17
CA ALA A 61 3.19 -2.00 -14.09
C ALA A 61 4.59 -1.39 -14.23
N ASP A 62 4.83 -0.66 -15.33
CA ASP A 62 6.08 0.06 -15.59
C ASP A 62 5.78 1.39 -16.31
N ILE A 63 6.05 2.52 -15.64
CA ILE A 63 5.84 3.86 -16.21
C ILE A 63 6.86 4.22 -17.31
N SER A 64 7.92 3.44 -17.45
CA SER A 64 9.00 3.65 -18.41
C SER A 64 8.80 2.89 -19.72
N ASP A 65 7.95 1.84 -19.73
CA ASP A 65 7.66 1.03 -20.91
C ASP A 65 6.70 1.74 -21.87
N ASN A 66 7.20 2.78 -22.53
CA ASN A 66 6.50 3.50 -23.58
C ASN A 66 7.49 4.24 -24.48
N HIS A 67 7.02 4.69 -25.65
CA HIS A 67 7.85 5.36 -26.66
C HIS A 67 8.54 6.67 -26.22
N LEU A 68 8.09 7.32 -25.14
CA LEU A 68 8.71 8.56 -24.64
C LEU A 68 9.96 8.27 -23.79
N HIS A 69 9.95 7.14 -23.08
CA HIS A 69 10.97 6.79 -22.08
C HIS A 69 11.81 5.57 -22.48
N ASN A 70 11.28 4.68 -23.32
CA ASN A 70 11.95 3.50 -23.87
C ASN A 70 12.61 2.61 -22.81
N GLY A 71 11.91 2.36 -21.70
CA GLY A 71 12.42 1.57 -20.57
C GLY A 71 13.35 2.32 -19.62
N ASP A 72 13.58 3.63 -19.84
CA ASP A 72 14.36 4.46 -18.94
C ASP A 72 13.49 4.96 -17.77
N PHE A 73 13.52 4.20 -16.67
CA PHE A 73 12.75 4.47 -15.46
C PHE A 73 13.12 5.81 -14.79
N SER A 74 14.41 6.13 -14.73
CA SER A 74 14.90 7.41 -14.21
C SER A 74 14.35 8.59 -14.99
N LYS A 75 14.36 8.49 -16.32
CA LYS A 75 13.77 9.51 -17.20
C LYS A 75 12.26 9.63 -17.00
N ALA A 76 11.55 8.53 -16.76
CA ALA A 76 10.11 8.54 -16.50
C ALA A 76 9.77 9.26 -15.20
N LEU A 77 10.46 8.95 -14.10
CA LEU A 77 10.31 9.64 -12.83
C LEU A 77 10.65 11.13 -12.94
N GLY A 78 11.78 11.45 -13.59
CA GLY A 78 12.23 12.83 -13.80
C GLY A 78 11.31 13.67 -14.69
N ALA A 79 10.45 13.04 -15.49
CA ALA A 79 9.48 13.71 -16.34
C ALA A 79 8.21 14.16 -15.60
N ILE A 80 7.98 13.69 -14.37
CA ILE A 80 6.79 14.01 -13.58
C ILE A 80 6.83 15.48 -13.15
N LYS A 81 5.85 16.26 -13.62
CA LYS A 81 5.72 17.69 -13.32
C LYS A 81 4.80 18.00 -12.15
N ALA A 82 3.87 17.07 -11.83
CA ALA A 82 2.94 17.24 -10.73
C ALA A 82 3.72 17.30 -9.41
N LYS A 83 3.23 18.11 -8.45
CA LYS A 83 3.66 18.00 -7.06
C LYS A 83 3.19 16.65 -6.52
N ALA A 84 4.02 15.97 -5.76
CA ALA A 84 3.69 14.68 -5.17
C ALA A 84 4.16 14.59 -3.72
N ILE A 85 3.34 13.96 -2.87
CA ILE A 85 3.75 13.48 -1.55
C ILE A 85 3.62 11.96 -1.62
N VAL A 86 4.74 11.25 -1.55
CA VAL A 86 4.78 9.78 -1.59
C VAL A 86 4.79 9.27 -0.15
N MET A 87 3.75 8.52 0.23
CA MET A 87 3.47 8.16 1.62
C MET A 87 3.45 6.63 1.83
N PRO A 88 4.59 5.92 1.77
CA PRO A 88 4.63 4.50 2.06
C PRO A 88 4.37 4.21 3.54
N GLY A 89 3.79 3.05 3.84
CA GLY A 89 3.75 2.54 5.20
C GLY A 89 5.16 2.19 5.69
N ARG A 90 5.56 2.68 6.87
CA ARG A 90 6.90 2.39 7.44
C ARG A 90 7.19 0.89 7.53
N THR A 91 6.16 0.09 7.79
CA THR A 91 6.28 -1.36 8.00
C THR A 91 5.71 -2.18 6.84
N ASP A 92 5.49 -1.57 5.68
CA ASP A 92 5.10 -2.29 4.46
C ASP A 92 6.19 -3.30 4.08
N LEU A 93 5.76 -4.51 3.70
CA LEU A 93 6.63 -5.66 3.47
C LEU A 93 6.99 -5.86 2.00
N TYR A 94 6.24 -5.24 1.07
CA TYR A 94 6.45 -5.43 -0.36
C TYR A 94 6.40 -4.14 -1.18
N PHE A 95 6.06 -3.01 -0.56
CA PHE A 95 6.41 -1.67 -1.02
C PHE A 95 7.16 -0.91 0.09
N PRO A 96 8.39 -1.33 0.41
CA PRO A 96 9.15 -0.76 1.51
C PRO A 96 9.53 0.71 1.24
N PRO A 97 9.62 1.56 2.28
CA PRO A 97 9.95 2.98 2.11
C PRO A 97 11.25 3.26 1.34
N GLU A 98 12.22 2.36 1.42
CA GLU A 98 13.51 2.44 0.73
C GLU A 98 13.36 2.44 -0.80
N ASP A 99 12.39 1.69 -1.33
CA ASP A 99 12.10 1.67 -2.77
C ASP A 99 11.54 3.04 -3.20
N ASN A 100 10.61 3.60 -2.42
CA ASN A 100 10.06 4.92 -2.70
C ASN A 100 11.06 6.06 -2.45
N GLU A 101 12.02 5.90 -1.54
CA GLU A 101 13.12 6.87 -1.38
C GLU A 101 13.95 6.96 -2.66
N ALA A 102 14.29 5.81 -3.27
CA ALA A 102 15.01 5.77 -4.54
C ALA A 102 14.21 6.38 -5.71
N GLU A 103 12.88 6.23 -5.71
CA GLU A 103 11.99 6.84 -6.71
C GLU A 103 11.89 8.35 -6.51
N VAL A 104 11.56 8.81 -5.30
CA VAL A 104 11.38 10.22 -4.96
C VAL A 104 12.65 11.02 -5.20
N ALA A 105 13.84 10.44 -4.94
CA ALA A 105 15.13 11.08 -5.22
C ALA A 105 15.30 11.50 -6.70
N GLN A 106 14.52 10.90 -7.61
CA GLN A 106 14.55 11.16 -9.05
C GLN A 106 13.36 12.02 -9.53
N MET A 107 12.43 12.36 -8.64
CA MET A 107 11.24 13.15 -8.94
C MET A 107 11.44 14.62 -8.48
N PRO A 108 11.49 15.60 -9.40
CA PRO A 108 11.92 16.97 -9.07
C PRO A 108 10.96 17.74 -8.16
N ASN A 109 9.68 17.36 -8.10
CA ASN A 109 8.63 18.03 -7.32
C ASN A 109 7.95 17.08 -6.32
N ALA A 110 8.68 16.09 -5.83
CA ALA A 110 8.16 15.11 -4.87
C ALA A 110 8.86 15.20 -3.53
N GLU A 111 8.14 14.85 -2.48
CA GLU A 111 8.69 14.55 -1.17
C GLU A 111 8.27 13.15 -0.70
N LEU A 112 9.13 12.54 0.10
CA LEU A 112 8.86 11.27 0.77
C LEU A 112 8.37 11.56 2.18
N ARG A 113 7.18 11.07 2.52
CA ARG A 113 6.55 11.28 3.82
C ARG A 113 5.96 9.96 4.35
N PRO A 114 6.80 9.06 4.89
CA PRO A 114 6.35 7.74 5.33
C PRO A 114 5.31 7.82 6.45
N ILE A 115 4.33 6.92 6.42
CA ILE A 115 3.32 6.75 7.45
C ILE A 115 3.94 5.89 8.56
N GLU A 116 4.24 6.49 9.71
CA GLU A 116 4.83 5.81 10.87
C GLU A 116 3.79 4.93 11.57
N SER A 117 3.56 3.75 10.99
CA SER A 117 2.48 2.84 11.37
C SER A 117 2.93 1.38 11.34
N ILE A 118 2.42 0.58 12.29
CA ILE A 118 2.60 -0.88 12.33
C ILE A 118 1.62 -1.62 11.42
N TRP A 119 0.72 -0.93 10.71
CA TRP A 119 -0.32 -1.57 9.90
C TRP A 119 0.20 -2.20 8.60
N GLY A 120 1.50 -2.16 8.35
CA GLY A 120 2.11 -2.67 7.12
C GLY A 120 1.59 -1.96 5.89
N HIS A 121 1.26 -2.73 4.85
CA HIS A 121 0.69 -2.19 3.62
C HIS A 121 -0.70 -1.56 3.80
N LEU A 122 -1.42 -1.90 4.87
CA LEU A 122 -2.70 -1.27 5.17
C LEU A 122 -2.56 0.13 5.80
N ALA A 123 -1.34 0.59 6.10
CA ALA A 123 -1.10 1.96 6.58
C ALA A 123 -1.61 2.98 5.55
N GLY A 124 -2.39 3.96 6.01
CA GLY A 124 -3.05 4.94 5.13
C GLY A 124 -4.26 4.42 4.36
N GLY A 125 -4.60 3.13 4.52
CA GLY A 125 -5.82 2.55 3.97
C GLY A 125 -7.08 3.19 4.59
N PRO A 126 -8.02 3.70 3.79
CA PRO A 126 -9.19 4.42 4.31
C PRO A 126 -10.02 3.57 5.26
N GLY A 127 -10.26 4.09 6.47
CA GLY A 127 -11.19 3.49 7.44
C GLY A 127 -10.63 2.34 8.29
N PHE A 128 -9.34 2.01 8.17
CA PHE A 128 -8.71 0.99 9.03
C PHE A 128 -8.19 1.58 10.34
N ASN A 129 -7.31 2.59 10.24
CA ASN A 129 -6.70 3.26 11.38
C ASN A 129 -7.01 4.76 11.32
N PRO A 130 -7.73 5.33 12.30
CA PRO A 130 -8.03 6.76 12.34
C PRO A 130 -6.79 7.66 12.35
N VAL A 131 -5.69 7.22 12.98
CA VAL A 131 -4.44 8.00 13.05
C VAL A 131 -3.83 8.12 11.66
N ASP A 132 -3.66 7.00 10.95
CA ASP A 132 -3.12 6.98 9.59
C ASP A 132 -4.06 7.72 8.61
N SER A 133 -5.37 7.61 8.81
CA SER A 133 -6.36 8.32 8.00
C SER A 133 -6.24 9.84 8.16
N SER A 134 -6.05 10.34 9.39
CA SER A 134 -5.82 11.76 9.65
C SER A 134 -4.52 12.24 9.01
N PHE A 135 -3.45 11.44 9.12
CA PHE A 135 -2.16 11.77 8.51
C PHE A 135 -2.27 11.94 6.99
N VAL A 136 -2.95 11.02 6.31
CA VAL A 136 -3.19 11.10 4.87
C VAL A 136 -4.08 12.30 4.53
N ASP A 137 -5.16 12.53 5.28
CA ASP A 137 -6.08 13.64 5.05
C ASP A 137 -5.40 15.01 5.20
N ASP A 138 -4.52 15.17 6.19
CA ASP A 138 -3.75 16.39 6.39
C ASP A 138 -2.75 16.64 5.25
N ALA A 139 -2.05 15.60 4.79
CA ALA A 139 -1.16 15.70 3.63
C ALA A 139 -1.92 16.04 2.33
N LEU A 140 -3.12 15.49 2.16
CA LEU A 140 -4.00 15.81 1.02
C LEU A 140 -4.45 17.29 1.06
N LYS A 141 -4.86 17.81 2.22
CA LYS A 141 -5.22 19.23 2.37
C LYS A 141 -4.05 20.15 2.05
N GLU A 142 -2.85 19.79 2.51
CA GLU A 142 -1.63 20.56 2.27
C GLU A 142 -1.29 20.64 0.77
N ILE A 143 -1.22 19.50 0.08
CA ILE A 143 -0.83 19.49 -1.34
C ILE A 143 -1.85 20.21 -2.22
N LEU A 144 -3.15 20.08 -1.91
CA LEU A 144 -4.25 20.74 -2.63
C LEU A 144 -4.29 22.26 -2.41
N ALA A 145 -3.74 22.75 -1.31
CA ALA A 145 -3.64 24.18 -1.02
C ALA A 145 -2.40 24.86 -1.63
N SER A 146 -1.52 24.09 -2.30
CA SER A 146 -0.18 24.52 -2.71
C SER A 146 -0.04 25.01 -4.15
#